data_AF-A0A4R6Y4U7-F1
#
_entry.id   AF-A0A4R6Y4U7-F1
#
_cell.length_a   1.000
_cell.length_b   1.000
_cell.length_c   1.000
_cell.angle_alpha   90.00
_cell.angle_beta   90.00
_cell.angle_gamma   90.00
#
_symmetry.space_group_name_H-M   'P 1'
#
loop_
_entity.id
_entity.type
_entity.pdbx_description
1 polymer ?
#
loop_
_entity_poly.entity_id
_entity_poly.type
_entity_poly.pdbx_seq_one_letter_code
_entity_poly.pdbx_strand_id
1 'polypeptide(L)'
;MFVLYRLLSAHDYTSKELWLHVKSIVRQIETDDAALIFDDTIIEKEYTDENDIMCWHFDHNKGRNVKGINLLNTLYHSDDVSIPVAFELVHKHAYCDLETHEVKRKSNVTKNEMMRAMIDQCVQNQLKFRYVLMDSWFSASENFEHIVKKHKHFIAALKCNRLAALSLNDKKQGRYVRIDSLTFTDQAISSLENNII
;
A
#
# COMPACT_ATOMS: atom_id res chain seq x y z
N MET A 1 -3.30 3.94 36.55
CA MET A 1 -2.42 4.40 35.43
C MET A 1 -1.33 3.39 35.05
N PHE A 2 -0.82 2.54 35.96
CA PHE A 2 0.24 1.55 35.66
C PHE A 2 -0.15 0.34 34.79
N VAL A 3 -1.42 -0.08 34.81
CA VAL A 3 -1.86 -1.30 34.11
C VAL A 3 -1.88 -1.13 32.59
N LEU A 4 -2.29 0.04 32.09
CA LEU A 4 -2.34 0.33 30.66
C LEU A 4 -0.93 0.44 30.05
N TYR A 5 -0.02 1.11 30.76
CA TYR A 5 1.38 1.22 30.32
C TYR A 5 2.05 -0.15 30.26
N ARG A 6 1.84 -0.99 31.30
CA ARG A 6 2.34 -2.36 31.32
C ARG A 6 1.77 -3.22 30.20
N LEU A 7 0.49 -3.06 29.87
CA LEU A 7 -0.15 -3.79 28.78
C LEU A 7 0.48 -3.40 27.42
N LEU A 8 0.59 -2.10 27.17
CA LEU A 8 1.14 -1.56 25.91
C LEU A 8 2.64 -1.82 25.75
N SER A 9 3.38 -2.01 26.84
CA SER A 9 4.83 -2.27 26.80
C SER A 9 5.19 -3.77 26.91
N ALA A 10 4.23 -4.66 27.12
CA ALA A 10 4.50 -6.06 27.44
C ALA A 10 4.82 -6.93 26.21
N HIS A 11 4.33 -6.56 25.02
CA HIS A 11 4.48 -7.36 23.81
C HIS A 11 4.67 -6.46 22.60
N ASP A 12 5.44 -6.93 21.63
CA ASP A 12 5.49 -6.35 20.30
C ASP A 12 4.20 -6.74 19.56
N TYR A 13 3.33 -5.76 19.34
CA TYR A 13 2.13 -5.94 18.54
C TYR A 13 2.49 -5.78 17.06
N THR A 14 2.45 -6.87 16.30
CA THR A 14 2.72 -6.88 14.86
C THR A 14 1.46 -7.17 14.05
N SER A 15 1.59 -7.13 12.73
CA SER A 15 0.57 -7.54 11.77
C SER A 15 0.03 -8.97 12.06
N LYS A 16 0.88 -9.85 12.60
CA LYS A 16 0.49 -11.22 12.98
C LYS A 16 -0.51 -11.24 14.13
N GLU A 17 -0.26 -10.48 15.19
CA GLU A 17 -1.15 -10.40 16.36
C GLU A 17 -2.50 -9.78 15.95
N LEU A 18 -2.49 -8.76 15.08
CA LEU A 18 -3.70 -8.20 14.50
C LEU A 18 -4.50 -9.29 13.77
N TRP A 19 -3.85 -10.01 12.84
CA TRP A 19 -4.52 -11.07 12.09
C TRP A 19 -5.12 -12.12 13.02
N LEU A 20 -4.38 -12.60 14.02
CA LEU A 20 -4.89 -13.57 14.99
C LEU A 20 -6.13 -13.06 15.74
N HIS A 21 -6.18 -11.76 16.03
CA HIS A 21 -7.31 -11.14 16.72
C HIS A 21 -8.55 -11.03 15.82
N VAL A 22 -8.39 -10.61 14.57
CA VAL A 22 -9.53 -10.36 13.66
C VAL A 22 -9.95 -11.58 12.85
N LYS A 23 -9.11 -12.63 12.77
CA LYS A 23 -9.32 -13.79 11.90
C LYS A 23 -10.70 -14.41 12.05
N SER A 24 -11.18 -14.62 13.28
CA SER A 24 -12.49 -15.26 13.51
C SER A 24 -13.65 -14.42 12.96
N ILE A 25 -13.54 -13.09 12.98
CA ILE A 25 -14.55 -12.16 12.47
C ILE A 25 -14.48 -12.11 10.95
N VAL A 26 -13.27 -11.97 10.39
CA VAL A 26 -13.05 -11.94 8.94
C VAL A 26 -13.60 -13.21 8.29
N ARG A 27 -13.37 -14.39 8.89
CA ARG A 27 -13.88 -15.67 8.37
C ARG A 27 -15.40 -15.76 8.30
N GLN A 28 -16.14 -14.98 9.08
CA GLN A 28 -17.61 -14.97 9.06
C GLN A 28 -18.17 -14.12 7.93
N ILE A 29 -17.40 -13.15 7.44
CA ILE A 29 -17.82 -12.20 6.39
C ILE A 29 -17.08 -12.43 5.07
N GLU A 30 -16.26 -13.48 4.98
CA GLU A 30 -15.39 -13.73 3.84
C GLU A 30 -16.19 -14.08 2.57
N THR A 31 -16.07 -13.25 1.53
CA THR A 31 -16.67 -13.49 0.22
C THR A 31 -15.61 -13.56 -0.86
N ASP A 32 -15.94 -14.20 -1.99
CA ASP A 32 -15.01 -14.29 -3.12
C ASP A 32 -14.83 -12.92 -3.81
N ASP A 33 -15.82 -12.03 -3.71
CA ASP A 33 -15.81 -10.69 -4.32
C ASP A 33 -15.23 -9.59 -3.42
N ALA A 34 -14.73 -9.95 -2.24
CA ALA A 34 -14.15 -8.99 -1.31
C ALA A 34 -12.92 -8.25 -1.87
N ALA A 35 -12.63 -7.10 -1.28
CA ALA A 35 -11.53 -6.23 -1.65
C ALA A 35 -10.49 -6.09 -0.53
N LEU A 36 -9.21 -6.01 -0.91
CA LEU A 36 -8.15 -5.47 -0.06
C LEU A 36 -7.89 -4.02 -0.43
N ILE A 37 -7.96 -3.11 0.53
CA ILE A 37 -7.75 -1.68 0.34
C ILE A 37 -6.45 -1.30 1.05
N PHE A 38 -5.53 -0.70 0.29
CA PHE A 38 -4.24 -0.24 0.80
C PHE A 38 -4.20 1.29 0.87
N ASP A 39 -3.84 1.80 2.04
CA ASP A 39 -3.65 3.23 2.28
C ASP A 39 -2.51 3.46 3.30
N ASP A 40 -1.92 4.65 3.28
CA ASP A 40 -0.90 5.04 4.24
C ASP A 40 -1.28 6.29 5.02
N THR A 41 -1.03 6.27 6.31
CA THR A 41 -1.35 7.40 7.20
C THR A 41 -0.11 7.79 8.00
N ILE A 42 0.11 9.10 8.13
CA ILE A 42 1.13 9.64 9.03
C ILE A 42 0.46 10.08 10.33
N ILE A 43 0.84 9.44 11.43
CA ILE A 43 0.44 9.84 12.78
C ILE A 43 1.45 10.86 13.27
N GLU A 44 1.09 12.13 13.21
CA GLU A 44 1.97 13.23 13.60
C GLU A 44 2.24 13.25 15.11
N LYS A 45 3.52 13.41 15.45
CA LYS A 45 4.03 13.47 16.82
C LYS A 45 5.21 14.44 16.87
N GLU A 46 4.91 15.71 16.67
CA GLU A 46 5.88 16.80 16.56
C GLU A 46 6.84 16.90 17.76
N TYR A 47 6.37 16.56 18.96
CA TYR A 47 7.14 16.71 20.20
C TYR A 47 7.86 15.43 20.65
N THR A 48 7.79 14.34 19.88
CA THR A 48 8.46 13.07 20.23
C THR A 48 9.86 13.00 19.62
N ASP A 49 10.81 12.43 20.36
CA ASP A 49 12.19 12.25 19.90
C ASP A 49 12.27 11.31 18.68
N GLU A 50 13.22 11.59 17.79
CA GLU A 50 13.41 10.81 16.58
C GLU A 50 14.02 9.44 16.87
N ASN A 51 13.50 8.42 16.20
CA ASN A 51 14.07 7.07 16.17
C ASN A 51 13.78 6.44 14.80
N ASP A 52 13.96 5.13 14.67
CA ASP A 52 13.80 4.44 13.40
C ASP A 52 12.35 4.40 12.90
N ILE A 53 11.35 4.56 13.77
CA ILE A 53 9.92 4.60 13.42
C ILE A 53 9.38 6.04 13.51
N MET A 54 9.80 6.79 14.54
CA MET A 54 9.43 8.19 14.75
C MET A 54 10.38 9.10 13.98
N CYS A 55 10.04 9.50 12.76
CA CYS A 55 10.92 10.32 11.94
C CYS A 55 10.17 11.23 10.97
N TRP A 56 10.89 11.93 10.09
CA TRP A 56 10.31 12.84 9.12
C TRP A 56 9.76 12.10 7.90
N HIS A 57 8.50 12.36 7.55
CA HIS A 57 7.82 11.82 6.38
C HIS A 57 7.18 12.96 5.58
N PHE A 58 7.22 12.88 4.25
CA PHE A 58 6.53 13.85 3.40
C PHE A 58 5.02 13.58 3.44
N ASP A 59 4.25 14.60 3.81
CA ASP A 59 2.80 14.60 3.76
C ASP A 59 2.37 15.41 2.53
N HIS A 60 1.75 14.72 1.56
CA HIS A 60 1.28 15.34 0.33
C HIS A 60 0.08 16.27 0.55
N ASN A 61 -0.74 16.04 1.58
CA ASN A 61 -1.87 16.90 1.91
C ASN A 61 -1.39 18.25 2.45
N LYS A 62 -0.26 18.28 3.16
CA LYS A 62 0.35 19.50 3.69
C LYS A 62 1.44 20.09 2.81
N GLY A 63 1.90 19.35 1.80
CA GLY A 63 3.00 19.75 0.92
C GLY A 63 4.34 19.91 1.64
N ARG A 64 4.53 19.26 2.80
CA ARG A 64 5.76 19.39 3.61
C ARG A 64 6.08 18.11 4.37
N ASN A 65 7.30 18.04 4.89
CA ASN A 65 7.68 16.98 5.82
C ASN A 65 7.07 17.24 7.21
N VAL A 66 6.53 16.19 7.81
CA VAL A 66 6.01 16.17 9.17
C VAL A 66 6.70 15.06 9.96
N LYS A 67 6.91 15.29 11.26
CA LYS A 67 7.49 14.28 12.16
C LYS A 67 6.40 13.40 12.73
N GLY A 68 6.54 12.09 12.60
CA GLY A 68 5.53 11.14 13.04
C GLY A 68 5.88 9.70 12.72
N ILE A 69 4.85 8.86 12.77
CA ILE A 69 4.92 7.45 12.40
C ILE A 69 4.14 7.28 11.09
N ASN A 70 4.78 6.73 10.06
CA ASN A 70 4.06 6.35 8.85
C ASN A 70 3.63 4.87 8.94
N LEU A 71 2.32 4.66 8.89
CA LEU A 71 1.65 3.38 8.99
C LEU A 71 1.02 3.06 7.64
N LEU A 72 1.44 1.95 7.03
CA LEU A 72 0.79 1.38 5.87
C LEU A 72 -0.25 0.36 6.38
N ASN A 73 -1.50 0.51 5.95
CA ASN A 73 -2.60 -0.35 6.40
C ASN A 73 -3.14 -1.21 5.25
N THR A 74 -3.76 -2.34 5.61
CA THR A 74 -4.57 -3.16 4.70
C THR A 74 -5.92 -3.40 5.34
N LEU A 75 -6.96 -2.85 4.73
CA LEU A 75 -8.35 -3.10 5.10
C LEU A 75 -8.94 -4.19 4.21
N TYR A 76 -9.57 -5.18 4.83
CA TYR A 76 -10.43 -6.13 4.15
C TYR A 76 -11.85 -5.59 4.11
N HIS A 77 -12.44 -5.51 2.94
CA HIS A 77 -13.81 -5.02 2.74
C HIS A 77 -14.69 -6.08 2.11
N SER A 78 -15.79 -6.42 2.77
CA SER A 78 -16.80 -7.39 2.32
C SER A 78 -18.17 -7.00 2.85
N ASP A 79 -19.20 -6.97 2.00
CA ASP A 79 -20.61 -6.70 2.35
C ASP A 79 -20.79 -5.54 3.35
N ASP A 80 -20.25 -4.36 3.01
CA ASP A 80 -20.27 -3.10 3.78
C ASP A 80 -19.46 -3.09 5.09
N VAL A 81 -18.74 -4.16 5.40
CA VAL A 81 -17.88 -4.24 6.59
C VAL A 81 -16.42 -4.12 6.18
N SER A 82 -15.69 -3.23 6.86
CA SER A 82 -14.25 -3.04 6.69
C SER A 82 -13.49 -3.44 7.96
N ILE A 83 -12.55 -4.37 7.83
CA ILE A 83 -11.75 -4.88 8.95
C ILE A 83 -10.25 -4.75 8.63
N PRO A 84 -9.44 -4.13 9.49
CA PRO A 84 -7.98 -4.13 9.30
C PRO A 84 -7.42 -5.54 9.47
N VAL A 85 -6.74 -6.06 8.45
CA VAL A 85 -6.19 -7.42 8.43
C VAL A 85 -4.67 -7.47 8.48
N ALA A 86 -4.01 -6.38 8.08
CA ALA A 86 -2.57 -6.24 8.14
C ALA A 86 -2.17 -4.77 8.28
N PHE A 87 -0.98 -4.53 8.83
CA PHE A 87 -0.34 -3.23 8.82
C PHE A 87 1.18 -3.39 8.83
N GLU A 88 1.89 -2.37 8.35
CA GLU A 88 3.34 -2.28 8.42
C GLU A 88 3.77 -0.86 8.81
N LEU A 89 4.80 -0.77 9.64
CA LEU A 89 5.41 0.51 10.01
C LEU A 89 6.58 0.82 9.08
N VAL A 90 6.71 2.08 8.66
CA VAL A 90 7.87 2.50 7.87
C VAL A 90 9.06 2.75 8.78
N HIS A 91 10.04 1.85 8.75
CA HIS A 91 11.30 2.00 9.46
C HIS A 91 12.33 2.75 8.58
N LYS A 92 12.92 3.84 9.09
CA LYS A 92 14.02 4.55 8.43
C LYS A 92 15.26 4.59 9.31
N HIS A 93 16.27 3.84 8.94
CA HIS A 93 17.52 3.74 9.68
C HIS A 93 18.42 4.94 9.37
N ALA A 94 19.16 5.39 10.38
CA ALA A 94 20.14 6.45 10.24
C ALA A 94 21.35 5.97 9.41
N TYR A 95 21.81 6.81 8.51
CA TYR A 95 23.04 6.63 7.76
C TYR A 95 23.72 7.99 7.59
N CYS A 96 25.05 7.98 7.40
CA CYS A 96 25.81 9.18 7.10
C CYS A 96 25.91 9.33 5.59
N ASP A 97 25.52 10.50 5.08
CA ASP A 97 25.81 10.89 3.71
C ASP A 97 27.31 11.21 3.59
N LEU A 98 28.04 10.49 2.75
CA LEU A 98 29.49 10.65 2.62
C LEU A 98 29.88 11.97 1.94
N GLU A 99 28.97 12.58 1.18
CA GLU A 99 29.23 13.84 0.49
C GLU A 99 28.91 15.03 1.39
N THR A 100 27.74 15.00 2.06
CA THR A 100 27.30 16.13 2.90
C THR A 100 27.69 16.00 4.37
N HIS A 101 28.15 14.82 4.80
CA HIS A 101 28.42 14.46 6.21
C HIS A 101 27.19 14.60 7.13
N GLU A 102 25.99 14.66 6.55
CA GLU A 102 24.75 14.78 7.28
C GLU A 102 24.21 13.40 7.66
N VAL A 103 23.61 13.31 8.85
CA VAL A 103 22.85 12.13 9.25
C VAL A 103 21.49 12.19 8.56
N LYS A 104 21.27 11.27 7.62
CA LYS A 104 20.00 11.09 6.92
C LYS A 104 19.35 9.78 7.37
N ARG A 105 18.06 9.64 7.11
CA ARG A 105 17.31 8.42 7.40
C ARG A 105 16.66 7.87 6.15
N LYS A 106 16.84 6.58 5.88
CA LYS A 106 16.27 5.91 4.72
C LYS A 106 15.72 4.54 5.12
N SER A 107 14.59 4.17 4.51
CA SER A 107 14.05 2.82 4.64
C SER A 107 14.78 1.88 3.70
N ASN A 108 15.11 0.68 4.19
CA ASN A 108 15.66 -0.39 3.36
C ASN A 108 14.59 -1.00 2.44
N VAL A 109 13.31 -0.84 2.80
CA VAL A 109 12.17 -1.39 2.07
C VAL A 109 11.20 -0.26 1.70
N THR A 110 10.80 -0.22 0.45
CA THR A 110 9.82 0.75 -0.06
C THR A 110 8.40 0.38 0.37
N LYS A 111 7.49 1.36 0.44
CA LYS A 111 6.06 1.08 0.72
C LYS A 111 5.44 0.12 -0.31
N ASN A 112 5.89 0.16 -1.56
CA ASN A 112 5.45 -0.77 -2.61
C ASN A 112 5.89 -2.22 -2.32
N GLU A 113 7.11 -2.41 -1.82
CA GLU A 113 7.57 -3.74 -1.39
C GLU A 113 6.78 -4.24 -0.18
N MET A 114 6.51 -3.36 0.80
CA MET A 114 5.66 -3.69 1.97
C MET A 114 4.24 -4.08 1.54
N MET A 115 3.62 -3.33 0.62
CA MET A 115 2.32 -3.66 0.05
C MET A 115 2.30 -5.06 -0.57
N ARG A 116 3.29 -5.38 -1.42
CA ARG A 116 3.40 -6.71 -2.03
C ARG A 116 3.56 -7.82 -1.00
N ALA A 117 4.35 -7.58 0.04
CA ALA A 117 4.53 -8.53 1.14
C ALA A 117 3.22 -8.76 1.93
N MET A 118 2.44 -7.71 2.19
CA MET A 118 1.13 -7.84 2.83
C MET A 118 0.12 -8.60 1.95
N ILE A 119 0.13 -8.38 0.63
CA ILE A 119 -0.68 -9.19 -0.31
C ILE A 119 -0.27 -10.66 -0.23
N ASP A 120 1.04 -10.93 -0.26
CA ASP A 120 1.56 -12.30 -0.14
C ASP A 120 1.11 -12.95 1.18
N GLN A 121 1.16 -12.21 2.28
CA GLN A 121 0.69 -12.69 3.58
C GLN A 121 -0.82 -12.97 3.58
N CYS A 122 -1.64 -12.13 2.95
CA CYS A 122 -3.08 -12.36 2.81
C CYS A 122 -3.38 -13.64 2.00
N VAL A 123 -2.63 -13.86 0.92
CA VAL A 123 -2.72 -15.09 0.11
C VAL A 123 -2.28 -16.32 0.91
N GLN A 124 -1.17 -16.24 1.65
CA GLN A 124 -0.70 -17.30 2.53
C GLN A 124 -1.71 -17.63 3.64
N ASN A 125 -2.39 -16.61 4.16
CA ASN A 125 -3.47 -16.75 5.12
C ASN A 125 -4.74 -17.38 4.51
N GLN A 126 -4.77 -17.65 3.19
CA GLN A 126 -5.95 -18.14 2.48
C GLN A 126 -7.16 -17.23 2.70
N LEU A 127 -6.93 -15.92 2.73
CA LEU A 127 -7.99 -14.91 2.78
C LEU A 127 -8.68 -14.86 1.41
N LYS A 128 -10.01 -14.90 1.40
CA LYS A 128 -10.80 -14.79 0.16
C LYS A 128 -10.97 -13.32 -0.22
N PHE A 129 -10.47 -12.96 -1.39
CA PHE A 129 -10.63 -11.64 -1.99
C PHE A 129 -10.40 -11.74 -3.50
N ARG A 130 -11.02 -10.87 -4.27
CA ARG A 130 -10.84 -10.77 -5.73
C ARG A 130 -10.17 -9.48 -6.14
N TYR A 131 -10.41 -8.40 -5.42
CA TYR A 131 -9.97 -7.06 -5.81
C TYR A 131 -8.91 -6.50 -4.86
N VAL A 132 -7.98 -5.73 -5.41
CA VAL A 132 -7.00 -4.93 -4.68
C VAL A 132 -7.16 -3.46 -5.06
N LEU A 133 -7.54 -2.63 -4.10
CA LEU A 133 -7.78 -1.20 -4.26
C LEU A 133 -6.60 -0.43 -3.68
N MET A 134 -6.12 0.56 -4.42
CA MET A 134 -4.97 1.37 -4.00
C MET A 134 -5.00 2.77 -4.60
N ASP A 135 -4.29 3.68 -3.94
CA ASP A 135 -4.13 5.05 -4.40
C ASP A 135 -3.10 5.18 -5.56
N SER A 136 -2.84 6.42 -5.96
CA SER A 136 -1.87 6.71 -7.02
C SER A 136 -0.39 6.59 -6.63
N TRP A 137 -0.09 6.61 -5.33
CA TRP A 137 1.26 6.34 -4.83
C TRP A 137 1.65 4.87 -5.05
N PHE A 138 0.70 3.95 -4.91
CA PHE A 138 0.90 2.51 -5.12
C PHE A 138 0.77 2.05 -6.57
N SER A 139 0.48 2.97 -7.49
CA SER A 139 0.29 2.68 -8.92
C SER A 139 1.60 2.48 -9.69
N ALA A 140 2.43 1.56 -9.23
CA ALA A 140 3.65 1.10 -9.88
C ALA A 140 3.40 -0.16 -10.71
N SER A 141 4.06 -0.29 -11.87
CA SER A 141 3.88 -1.43 -12.77
C SER A 141 4.19 -2.75 -12.07
N GLU A 142 5.20 -2.78 -11.20
CA GLU A 142 5.60 -3.93 -10.41
C GLU A 142 4.50 -4.40 -9.45
N ASN A 143 3.69 -3.47 -8.91
CA ASN A 143 2.55 -3.83 -8.06
C ASN A 143 1.43 -4.46 -8.88
N PHE A 144 1.11 -3.89 -10.04
CA PHE A 144 0.09 -4.43 -10.93
C PHE A 144 0.45 -5.83 -11.41
N GLU A 145 1.69 -6.03 -11.87
CA GLU A 145 2.20 -7.35 -12.26
C GLU A 145 2.16 -8.33 -11.09
N HIS A 146 2.50 -7.91 -9.87
CA HIS A 146 2.44 -8.76 -8.68
C HIS A 146 1.01 -9.21 -8.40
N ILE A 147 0.03 -8.31 -8.45
CA ILE A 147 -1.39 -8.63 -8.18
C ILE A 147 -1.94 -9.60 -9.24
N VAL A 148 -1.67 -9.34 -10.51
CA VAL A 148 -2.12 -10.20 -11.62
C VAL A 148 -1.50 -11.60 -11.52
N LYS A 149 -0.22 -11.72 -11.14
CA LYS A 149 0.45 -13.01 -10.88
C LYS A 149 -0.22 -13.83 -9.77
N LYS A 150 -0.99 -13.19 -8.88
CA LYS A 150 -1.77 -13.87 -7.83
C LYS A 150 -3.22 -14.18 -8.25
N HIS A 151 -3.55 -13.99 -9.53
CA HIS A 151 -4.90 -14.16 -10.08
C HIS A 151 -5.93 -13.27 -9.37
N LYS A 152 -5.55 -12.02 -9.10
CA LYS A 152 -6.40 -10.99 -8.50
C LYS A 152 -6.56 -9.82 -9.47
N HIS A 153 -7.65 -9.09 -9.34
CA HIS A 153 -7.90 -7.84 -10.06
C HIS A 153 -7.49 -6.65 -9.20
N PHE A 154 -7.24 -5.50 -9.83
CA PHE A 154 -6.96 -4.27 -9.10
C PHE A 154 -7.75 -3.08 -9.64
N ILE A 155 -8.00 -2.13 -8.75
CA ILE A 155 -8.54 -0.81 -9.05
C ILE A 155 -7.57 0.20 -8.44
N ALA A 156 -6.96 1.03 -9.28
CA ALA A 156 -5.92 1.94 -8.85
C ALA A 156 -6.10 3.33 -9.47
N ALA A 157 -5.91 4.38 -8.67
CA ALA A 157 -5.89 5.74 -9.18
C ALA A 157 -4.59 6.00 -9.95
N LEU A 158 -4.64 6.45 -11.21
CA LEU A 158 -3.41 6.76 -11.97
C LEU A 158 -3.13 8.26 -11.95
N LYS A 159 -1.85 8.64 -11.76
CA LYS A 159 -1.42 10.01 -12.02
C LYS A 159 -1.46 10.30 -13.53
N CYS A 160 -1.92 11.48 -13.89
CA CYS A 160 -2.04 11.96 -15.27
C CYS A 160 -0.74 11.86 -16.09
N ASN A 161 0.41 12.03 -15.44
CA ASN A 161 1.73 12.00 -16.07
C ASN A 161 2.30 10.58 -16.27
N ARG A 162 1.53 9.52 -15.98
CA ARG A 162 1.95 8.14 -16.25
C ARG A 162 2.02 7.87 -17.75
N LEU A 163 2.97 7.04 -18.14
CA LEU A 163 3.19 6.62 -19.52
C LEU A 163 2.51 5.28 -19.77
N ALA A 164 1.76 5.17 -20.87
CA ALA A 164 1.10 3.96 -21.31
C ALA A 164 1.42 3.67 -22.78
N ALA A 165 1.55 2.38 -23.12
CA ALA A 165 1.59 1.93 -24.50
C ALA A 165 0.17 1.50 -24.89
N LEU A 166 -0.32 1.96 -26.05
CA LEU A 166 -1.68 1.67 -26.50
C LEU A 166 -1.81 0.31 -27.20
N SER A 167 -0.68 -0.31 -27.54
CA SER A 167 -0.63 -1.64 -28.11
C SER A 167 0.62 -2.41 -27.65
N LEU A 168 0.59 -3.73 -27.79
CA LEU A 168 1.76 -4.58 -27.53
C LEU A 168 2.93 -4.21 -28.46
N ASN A 169 2.64 -3.81 -29.70
CA ASN A 169 3.66 -3.37 -30.65
C ASN A 169 4.33 -2.06 -30.21
N ASP A 170 3.54 -1.10 -29.72
CA ASP A 170 4.08 0.15 -29.17
C ASP A 170 4.96 -0.12 -27.95
N LYS A 171 4.54 -1.02 -27.06
CA LYS A 171 5.36 -1.45 -25.91
C LYS A 171 6.70 -2.02 -26.37
N LYS A 172 6.69 -2.92 -27.36
CA LYS A 172 7.92 -3.52 -27.93
C LYS A 172 8.83 -2.49 -28.61
N GLN A 173 8.25 -1.44 -29.18
CA GLN A 173 8.98 -0.37 -29.88
C GLN A 173 9.29 0.82 -28.98
N GLY A 174 9.03 0.72 -27.68
CA GLY A 174 9.31 1.78 -26.70
C GLY A 174 8.46 3.05 -26.88
N ARG A 175 7.33 2.95 -27.60
CA ARG A 175 6.42 4.07 -27.80
C ARG A 175 5.43 4.15 -26.64
N TYR A 176 5.48 5.27 -25.93
CA TYR A 176 4.58 5.55 -24.82
C TYR A 176 3.96 6.93 -24.97
N VAL A 177 2.72 7.05 -24.52
CA VAL A 177 1.96 8.30 -24.46
C VAL A 177 1.52 8.54 -23.02
N ARG A 178 1.34 9.82 -22.66
CA ARG A 178 0.87 10.15 -21.31
C ARG A 178 -0.62 9.86 -21.18
N ILE A 179 -1.06 9.42 -20.00
CA ILE A 179 -2.47 9.15 -19.74
C ILE A 179 -3.35 10.39 -19.96
N ASP A 180 -2.89 11.59 -19.58
CA ASP A 180 -3.64 12.84 -19.80
C ASP A 180 -3.76 13.28 -21.27
N SER A 181 -2.93 12.72 -22.15
CA SER A 181 -3.07 12.94 -23.59
C SER A 181 -4.11 12.03 -24.24
N LEU A 182 -4.67 11.08 -23.50
CA LEU A 182 -5.67 10.13 -24.00
C LEU A 182 -7.08 10.69 -23.82
N THR A 183 -7.83 10.75 -24.91
CA THR A 183 -9.26 11.02 -24.86
C THR A 183 -9.99 9.72 -24.54
N PHE A 184 -10.42 9.56 -23.30
CA PHE A 184 -11.30 8.45 -22.92
C PHE A 184 -12.70 8.75 -23.44
N THR A 185 -13.16 8.03 -24.47
CA THR A 185 -14.58 8.00 -24.84
C THR A 185 -15.30 7.02 -23.92
N ASP A 186 -16.59 7.26 -23.61
CA ASP A 186 -17.38 6.41 -22.71
C ASP A 186 -17.39 4.91 -23.11
N GLN A 187 -17.12 4.59 -24.38
CA GLN A 187 -16.97 3.23 -24.91
C GLN A 187 -15.67 2.51 -24.47
N ALA A 188 -14.62 3.24 -24.07
CA ALA A 188 -13.36 2.64 -23.61
C ALA A 188 -13.53 1.92 -22.25
N ILE A 189 -14.58 2.25 -21.50
CA ILE A 189 -14.88 1.64 -20.20
C ILE A 189 -15.47 0.22 -20.36
N SER A 190 -16.16 -0.08 -21.47
CA SER A 190 -16.80 -1.40 -21.68
C SER A 190 -15.95 -2.41 -22.46
N SER A 191 -14.81 -2.00 -23.02
CA SER A 191 -14.01 -2.80 -23.97
C SER A 191 -12.75 -3.43 -23.36
N LEU A 192 -12.41 -3.06 -22.11
CA LEU A 192 -11.32 -3.68 -21.35
C LEU A 192 -11.67 -5.08 -20.80
N GLU A 193 -12.95 -5.48 -20.84
CA GLU A 193 -13.38 -6.82 -20.44
C GLU A 193 -12.97 -7.93 -21.44
N ASN A 194 -12.62 -7.58 -22.68
CA ASN A 194 -12.48 -8.58 -23.76
C ASN A 194 -11.06 -8.79 -24.31
N ASN A 195 -10.01 -8.14 -23.79
CA ASN A 195 -8.67 -8.21 -24.41
C ASN A 195 -7.47 -8.29 -23.45
N ILE A 196 -7.66 -8.72 -22.19
CA ILE A 196 -6.54 -9.06 -21.31
C ILE A 196 -6.81 -10.41 -20.64
N ILE A 197 -6.45 -11.48 -21.35
CA ILE A 197 -5.96 -12.75 -20.77
C ILE A 197 -4.53 -12.92 -21.27
#